data_AF-A0AB33J7R0-F1
#
_entry.id   AF-A0AB33J7R0-F1
#
_cell.length_a   1.000
_cell.length_b   1.000
_cell.length_c   1.000
_cell.angle_alpha   90.00
_cell.angle_beta   90.00
_cell.angle_gamma   90.00
#
_symmetry.space_group_name_H-M   'P 1'
#
loop_
_entity.id
_entity.type
_entity.pdbx_description
1 polymer ?
#
loop_
_entity_poly.entity_id
_entity_poly.type
_entity_poly.pdbx_seq_one_letter_code
_entity_poly.pdbx_strand_id
1 'polypeptide(L)'
;MENPYIKQYPDLMVGKKILYVHGFGSSAQSGTVKRIQEALPRSVVLAYDLPVHPQEAMELLRTVCEEQHPDLIIGTSMGGMYAEMLTGYDRILVNPAFEMGQTMHDHNMMGKQVFQNPRQDGVQEFFVDKALVKEYREITAQCFAHVSPEEQERVYGLFGDEDPVVHTFDLFRSHYPHAIHFHGEHRMTDRSFMRGVLPVIRWIDDRQEKRERNIIYIGEECLKDSYGKPKSSFNKAFDFLIEHYAVYIVAAAPTNDHESISQMQDWTEQYISTPAHNRVVFTNQRQLLYGDYFIATEPLSDFMGTVIPFAGDEFKTWEEVIVYFERLGGQ
;
A
#
# COMPACT_ATOMS: atom_id res chain seq x y z
N MET A 1 -1.05 26.68 8.62
CA MET A 1 -2.12 26.11 9.47
C MET A 1 -1.68 24.71 9.81
N GLU A 2 -1.39 24.47 11.08
CA GLU A 2 -0.97 23.16 11.60
C GLU A 2 -2.13 22.17 11.42
N ASN A 3 -1.82 20.98 10.89
CA ASN A 3 -2.79 19.97 10.48
C ASN A 3 -3.52 19.40 11.72
N PRO A 4 -4.85 19.29 11.75
CA PRO A 4 -5.58 18.73 12.87
C PRO A 4 -5.34 17.21 12.93
N TYR A 5 -4.77 16.74 14.04
CA TYR A 5 -4.57 15.32 14.43
C TYR A 5 -4.29 14.32 13.29
N ILE A 6 -3.00 14.05 13.03
CA ILE A 6 -2.59 12.87 12.27
C ILE A 6 -3.04 11.63 13.07
N LYS A 7 -3.88 10.79 12.46
CA LYS A 7 -4.32 9.53 13.07
C LYS A 7 -3.11 8.60 13.23
N GLN A 8 -2.93 8.07 14.44
CA GLN A 8 -1.82 7.18 14.80
C GLN A 8 -2.29 5.75 14.98
N TYR A 9 -1.37 4.81 14.76
CA TYR A 9 -1.58 3.37 14.89
C TYR A 9 -0.51 2.80 15.82
N PRO A 10 -0.65 3.01 17.15
CA PRO A 10 0.37 2.57 18.09
C PRO A 10 0.57 1.06 18.06
N ASP A 11 -0.44 0.24 17.74
CA ASP A 11 -0.38 -1.22 17.72
C ASP A 11 0.17 -1.83 16.43
N LEU A 12 0.63 -1.00 15.50
CA LEU A 12 1.22 -1.43 14.24
C LEU A 12 2.73 -1.26 14.24
N MET A 13 3.46 -2.29 13.78
CA MET A 13 4.92 -2.32 13.68
C MET A 13 5.63 -2.02 15.03
N VAL A 14 5.08 -2.53 16.14
CA VAL A 14 5.58 -2.24 17.49
C VAL A 14 6.99 -2.78 17.68
N GLY A 15 7.94 -1.89 17.99
CA GLY A 15 9.35 -2.23 18.20
C GLY A 15 10.12 -2.59 16.92
N LYS A 16 9.44 -2.58 15.76
CA LYS A 16 10.03 -2.94 14.47
C LYS A 16 10.74 -1.77 13.82
N LYS A 17 11.73 -2.08 13.00
CA LYS A 17 12.51 -1.12 12.21
C LYS A 17 11.98 -1.03 10.79
N ILE A 18 11.69 0.18 10.34
CA ILE A 18 11.27 0.48 8.97
C ILE A 18 12.37 1.28 8.29
N LEU A 19 13.03 0.71 7.28
CA LEU A 19 13.98 1.44 6.44
C LEU A 19 13.24 2.14 5.31
N TYR A 20 13.25 3.47 5.32
CA TYR A 20 12.73 4.27 4.21
C TYR A 20 13.84 4.64 3.22
N VAL A 21 13.66 4.26 1.96
CA VAL A 21 14.57 4.53 0.85
C VAL A 21 13.96 5.61 -0.05
N HIS A 22 14.57 6.80 -0.04
CA HIS A 22 14.02 7.97 -0.73
C HIS A 22 14.31 7.95 -2.25
N GLY A 23 13.49 8.68 -3.00
CA GLY A 23 13.67 8.87 -4.45
C GLY A 23 14.83 9.78 -4.82
N PHE A 24 15.07 9.92 -6.13
CA PHE A 24 16.15 10.73 -6.68
C PHE A 24 16.02 12.21 -6.29
N GLY A 25 17.13 12.84 -5.91
CA GLY A 25 17.12 14.24 -5.48
C GLY A 25 16.35 14.50 -4.17
N SER A 26 16.03 13.47 -3.38
CA SER A 26 15.49 13.62 -2.02
C SER A 26 16.59 13.35 -0.97
N SER A 27 16.22 13.27 0.31
CA SER A 27 17.14 13.04 1.43
C SER A 27 16.44 12.28 2.57
N ALA A 28 17.21 11.88 3.59
CA ALA A 28 16.72 11.30 4.84
C ALA A 28 15.77 12.23 5.62
N GLN A 29 15.77 13.54 5.30
CA GLN A 29 14.86 14.51 5.91
C GLN A 29 13.56 14.70 5.13
N SER A 30 13.22 13.76 4.23
CA SER A 30 11.93 13.76 3.54
C SER A 30 10.76 13.80 4.51
N GLY A 31 9.73 14.58 4.20
CA GLY A 31 8.49 14.63 4.99
C GLY A 31 7.80 13.28 5.13
N THR A 32 8.08 12.34 4.21
CA THR A 32 7.62 10.95 4.32
C THR A 32 8.16 10.23 5.55
N VAL A 33 9.43 10.44 5.90
CA VAL A 33 10.05 9.79 7.08
C VAL A 33 9.30 10.20 8.34
N LYS A 34 9.06 11.51 8.48
CA LYS A 34 8.27 12.06 9.57
C LYS A 34 6.85 11.51 9.59
N ARG A 35 6.19 11.43 8.43
CA ARG A 35 4.82 10.89 8.31
C ARG A 35 4.73 9.43 8.77
N ILE A 36 5.65 8.56 8.32
CA ILE A 36 5.69 7.16 8.74
C ILE A 36 5.85 7.09 10.26
N GLN A 37 6.78 7.86 10.82
CA GLN A 37 7.05 7.87 12.25
C GLN A 37 5.87 8.40 13.08
N GLU A 38 5.16 9.43 12.61
CA GLU A 38 3.98 9.98 13.27
C GLU A 38 2.79 9.00 13.23
N ALA A 39 2.59 8.29 12.11
CA ALA A 39 1.54 7.30 11.97
C ALA A 39 1.85 6.02 12.78
N LEU A 40 3.12 5.63 12.91
CA LEU A 40 3.58 4.40 13.56
C LEU A 40 4.50 4.73 14.76
N PRO A 41 3.97 5.33 15.83
CA PRO A 41 4.77 5.97 16.88
C PRO A 41 5.63 4.99 17.70
N ARG A 42 5.33 3.68 17.65
CA ARG A 42 6.10 2.63 18.35
C ARG A 42 7.06 1.87 17.43
N SER A 43 7.15 2.23 16.15
CA SER A 43 8.19 1.75 15.24
C SER A 43 9.43 2.65 15.29
N VAL A 44 10.55 2.15 14.76
CA VAL A 44 11.77 2.92 14.52
C VAL A 44 11.93 3.15 13.02
N VAL A 45 11.78 4.40 12.55
CA VAL A 45 11.99 4.73 11.13
C VAL A 45 13.44 5.13 10.89
N LEU A 46 14.11 4.39 10.01
CA LEU A 46 15.48 4.62 9.57
C LEU A 46 15.47 5.26 8.18
N ALA A 47 16.28 6.29 7.97
CA ALA A 47 16.50 6.88 6.66
C ALA A 47 17.92 7.46 6.59
N TYR A 48 18.57 7.30 5.44
CA TYR A 48 19.94 7.74 5.20
C TYR A 48 19.99 8.56 3.91
N ASP A 49 20.88 9.54 3.87
CA ASP A 49 21.10 10.30 2.65
C ASP A 49 21.84 9.44 1.65
N LEU A 50 21.17 9.08 0.55
CA LEU A 50 21.77 8.21 -0.44
C LEU A 50 22.86 8.94 -1.23
N PRO A 51 24.02 8.31 -1.48
CA PRO A 51 24.98 8.75 -2.48
C PRO A 51 24.31 9.00 -3.83
N VAL A 52 24.86 9.95 -4.60
CA VAL A 52 24.40 10.24 -5.96
C VAL A 52 24.75 9.09 -6.90
N HIS A 53 25.92 8.48 -6.70
CA HIS A 53 26.37 7.34 -7.48
C HIS A 53 25.61 6.07 -7.07
N PRO A 54 24.94 5.37 -8.00
CA PRO A 54 24.02 4.30 -7.65
C PRO A 54 24.68 3.06 -7.04
N GLN A 55 25.91 2.75 -7.46
CA GLN A 55 26.66 1.64 -6.90
C GLN A 55 26.99 1.88 -5.41
N GLU A 56 27.47 3.08 -5.08
CA GLU A 56 27.74 3.49 -3.70
C GLU A 56 26.46 3.50 -2.86
N ALA A 57 25.34 3.95 -3.44
CA ALA A 57 24.04 3.92 -2.76
C ALA A 57 23.58 2.49 -2.44
N MET A 58 23.77 1.54 -3.37
CA MET A 58 23.45 0.14 -3.13
C MET A 58 24.36 -0.51 -2.09
N GLU A 59 25.66 -0.18 -2.08
CA GLU A 59 26.62 -0.64 -1.07
C GLU A 59 26.25 -0.13 0.33
N LEU A 60 25.90 1.16 0.45
CA LEU A 60 25.39 1.74 1.68
C LEU A 60 24.12 1.01 2.15
N LEU A 61 23.15 0.81 1.26
CA LEU A 61 21.87 0.19 1.62
C LEU A 61 22.04 -1.26 2.06
N ARG A 62 22.91 -2.05 1.41
CA ARG A 62 23.25 -3.41 1.84
C ARG A 62 23.89 -3.41 3.22
N THR A 63 24.86 -2.53 3.45
CA THR A 63 25.51 -2.37 4.77
C THR A 63 24.47 -2.02 5.85
N VAL A 64 23.59 -1.06 5.58
CA VAL A 64 22.51 -0.68 6.51
C VAL A 64 21.58 -1.87 6.79
N CYS A 65 21.23 -2.67 5.78
CA CYS A 65 20.40 -3.85 5.98
C CYS A 65 21.08 -4.90 6.86
N GLU A 66 22.38 -5.14 6.66
CA GLU A 66 23.20 -6.05 7.46
C GLU A 66 23.38 -5.56 8.91
N GLU A 67 23.54 -4.26 9.14
CA GLU A 67 23.73 -3.71 10.48
C GLU A 67 22.43 -3.50 11.25
N GLN A 68 21.39 -3.07 10.56
CA GLN A 68 20.14 -2.65 11.20
C GLN A 68 19.07 -3.73 11.22
N HIS A 69 19.12 -4.68 10.28
CA HIS A 69 18.10 -5.72 10.11
C HIS A 69 16.67 -5.14 10.13
N PRO A 70 16.29 -4.32 9.13
CA PRO A 70 14.93 -3.77 9.09
C PRO A 70 13.89 -4.88 8.96
N ASP A 71 12.73 -4.71 9.60
CA ASP A 71 11.59 -5.64 9.45
C ASP A 71 10.77 -5.31 8.20
N LEU A 72 10.89 -4.08 7.69
CA LEU A 72 10.21 -3.60 6.49
C LEU A 72 11.07 -2.54 5.80
N ILE A 73 11.14 -2.61 4.47
CA ILE A 73 11.75 -1.59 3.63
C ILE A 73 10.66 -0.92 2.79
N ILE A 74 10.60 0.41 2.81
CA ILE A 74 9.67 1.19 1.99
C ILE A 74 10.48 2.07 1.04
N GLY A 75 10.41 1.78 -0.26
CA GLY A 75 11.11 2.53 -1.29
C GLY A 75 10.14 3.34 -2.15
N THR A 76 10.44 4.62 -2.41
CA THR A 76 9.62 5.47 -3.30
C THR A 76 10.40 5.88 -4.55
N SER A 77 9.79 5.85 -5.73
CA SER A 77 10.44 6.27 -6.98
C SER A 77 11.77 5.50 -7.19
N MET A 78 12.90 6.18 -7.39
CA MET A 78 14.24 5.55 -7.43
C MET A 78 14.55 4.70 -6.17
N GLY A 79 14.05 5.09 -5.01
CA GLY A 79 14.21 4.28 -3.80
C GLY A 79 13.48 2.94 -3.87
N GLY A 80 12.38 2.86 -4.64
CA GLY A 80 11.69 1.61 -4.94
C GLY A 80 12.52 0.68 -5.83
N MET A 81 13.28 1.24 -6.77
CA MET A 81 14.25 0.48 -7.58
C MET A 81 15.35 -0.12 -6.70
N TYR A 82 15.94 0.65 -5.79
CA TYR A 82 16.93 0.11 -4.86
C TYR A 82 16.35 -0.92 -3.89
N ALA A 83 15.19 -0.62 -3.31
CA ALA A 83 14.54 -1.52 -2.36
C ALA A 83 14.21 -2.88 -3.00
N GLU A 84 13.84 -2.93 -4.28
CA GLU A 84 13.64 -4.19 -5.01
C GLU A 84 14.88 -5.09 -4.96
N MET A 85 16.08 -4.53 -5.05
CA MET A 85 17.33 -5.29 -5.02
C MET A 85 17.79 -5.71 -3.59
N LEU A 86 17.08 -5.30 -2.53
CA LEU A 86 17.37 -5.64 -1.14
C LEU A 86 16.61 -6.91 -0.71
N THR A 87 17.12 -8.06 -1.16
CA THR A 87 16.48 -9.37 -0.93
C THR A 87 16.47 -9.80 0.53
N GLY A 88 15.54 -10.68 0.90
CA GLY A 88 15.42 -11.21 2.27
C GLY A 88 14.55 -10.39 3.22
N TYR A 89 13.99 -9.28 2.74
CA TYR A 89 13.18 -8.35 3.53
C TYR A 89 11.79 -8.15 2.93
N ASP A 90 10.84 -7.85 3.80
CA ASP A 90 9.52 -7.35 3.37
C ASP A 90 9.65 -5.95 2.80
N ARG A 91 9.02 -5.73 1.66
CA ARG A 91 9.22 -4.53 0.84
C ARG A 91 7.92 -3.98 0.30
N ILE A 92 7.77 -2.67 0.42
CA ILE A 92 6.74 -1.89 -0.26
C ILE A 92 7.43 -0.92 -1.21
N LEU A 93 7.17 -1.09 -2.52
CA LEU A 93 7.74 -0.28 -3.58
C LEU A 93 6.65 0.65 -4.12
N VAL A 94 6.75 1.94 -3.83
CA VAL A 94 5.74 2.93 -4.21
C VAL A 94 6.22 3.70 -5.44
N ASN A 95 5.45 3.60 -6.53
CA ASN A 95 5.77 4.18 -7.84
C ASN A 95 7.23 3.93 -8.26
N PRO A 96 7.72 2.67 -8.25
CA PRO A 96 9.14 2.38 -8.38
C PRO A 96 9.70 2.69 -9.77
N ALA A 97 10.79 3.46 -9.82
CA ALA A 97 11.46 3.88 -11.05
C ALA A 97 12.52 2.85 -11.51
N PHE A 98 12.07 1.65 -11.93
CA PHE A 98 12.97 0.56 -12.36
C PHE A 98 13.80 0.88 -13.61
N GLU A 99 13.46 1.94 -14.34
CA GLU A 99 14.13 2.35 -15.57
C GLU A 99 14.73 3.77 -15.43
N MET A 100 15.29 4.10 -14.27
CA MET A 100 15.76 5.45 -13.92
C MET A 100 16.67 6.07 -14.99
N GLY A 101 17.54 5.31 -15.62
CA GLY A 101 18.41 5.80 -16.70
C GLY A 101 17.68 6.27 -17.96
N GLN A 102 16.45 5.78 -18.19
CA GLN A 102 15.53 6.27 -19.22
C GLN A 102 14.69 7.43 -18.68
N THR A 103 14.16 7.32 -17.45
CA THR A 103 13.40 8.38 -16.77
C THR A 103 14.17 9.70 -16.71
N MET A 104 15.48 9.66 -16.42
CA MET A 104 16.36 10.84 -16.38
C MET A 104 16.47 11.53 -17.74
N HIS A 105 16.49 10.77 -18.82
CA HIS A 105 16.56 11.30 -20.18
C HIS A 105 15.23 11.96 -20.54
N ASP A 106 14.11 11.29 -20.30
CA ASP A 106 12.79 11.72 -20.75
C ASP A 106 12.28 12.95 -19.97
N HIS A 107 12.70 13.09 -18.70
CA HIS A 107 12.35 14.22 -17.86
C HIS A 107 13.42 15.32 -17.82
N ASN A 108 14.41 15.28 -18.73
CA ASN A 108 15.47 16.28 -18.85
C ASN A 108 16.21 16.58 -17.53
N MET A 109 16.56 15.52 -16.79
CA MET A 109 17.18 15.60 -15.46
C MET A 109 18.70 15.83 -15.51
N MET A 110 19.26 16.11 -16.69
CA MET A 110 20.69 16.37 -16.86
C MET A 110 21.10 17.75 -16.34
N GLY A 111 22.38 17.90 -16.00
CA GLY A 111 22.94 19.15 -15.51
C GLY A 111 22.83 19.32 -14.00
N LYS A 112 22.80 20.57 -13.56
CA LYS A 112 22.76 20.92 -12.14
C LYS A 112 21.38 20.59 -11.55
N GLN A 113 21.37 19.78 -10.50
CA GLN A 113 20.19 19.40 -9.74
C GLN A 113 20.33 19.88 -8.29
N VAL A 114 19.18 20.06 -7.63
CA VAL A 114 19.09 20.51 -6.24
C VAL A 114 18.31 19.47 -5.46
N PHE A 115 18.83 19.04 -4.31
CA PHE A 115 18.08 18.16 -3.43
C PHE A 115 16.83 18.90 -2.91
N GLN A 116 15.70 18.21 -2.87
CA GLN A 116 14.40 18.77 -2.46
C GLN A 116 14.31 19.00 -0.94
N ASN A 117 15.15 18.31 -0.18
CA ASN A 117 15.23 18.36 1.27
C ASN A 117 16.68 18.58 1.70
N PRO A 118 16.93 19.21 2.87
CA PRO A 118 18.28 19.33 3.40
C PRO A 118 18.95 17.96 3.61
N ARG A 119 20.23 17.86 3.26
CA ARG A 119 21.06 16.70 3.57
C ARG A 119 21.82 16.92 4.88
N GLN A 120 22.10 15.82 5.58
CA GLN A 120 22.89 15.76 6.81
C GLN A 120 24.34 16.18 6.57
N ASP A 121 24.89 15.87 5.39
CA ASP A 121 26.24 16.27 4.97
C ASP A 121 26.35 17.76 4.55
N GLY A 122 25.22 18.47 4.49
CA GLY A 122 25.15 19.87 4.06
C GLY A 122 25.28 20.11 2.55
N VAL A 123 25.45 19.06 1.74
CA VAL A 123 25.47 19.17 0.27
C VAL A 123 24.03 19.36 -0.22
N GLN A 124 23.76 20.41 -0.98
CA GLN A 124 22.40 20.69 -1.48
C GLN A 124 22.29 20.57 -3.00
N GLU A 125 23.41 20.50 -3.71
CA GLU A 125 23.47 20.52 -5.16
C GLU A 125 24.34 19.37 -5.65
N PHE A 126 23.97 18.81 -6.79
CA PHE A 126 24.74 17.78 -7.46
C PHE A 126 24.59 17.91 -8.97
N PHE A 127 25.44 17.24 -9.73
CA PHE A 127 25.45 17.35 -11.19
C PHE A 127 25.20 16.00 -11.83
N VAL A 128 24.29 15.97 -12.80
CA VAL A 128 23.93 14.79 -13.58
C VAL A 128 24.56 14.89 -14.96
N ASP A 129 25.64 14.15 -15.16
CA ASP A 129 26.30 14.04 -16.45
C ASP A 129 25.94 12.72 -17.16
N LYS A 130 26.54 12.51 -18.35
CA LYS A 130 26.30 11.27 -19.12
C LYS A 130 26.89 10.03 -18.44
N ALA A 131 27.93 10.18 -17.62
CA ALA A 131 28.54 9.06 -16.91
C ALA A 131 27.60 8.57 -15.81
N LEU A 132 27.05 9.48 -15.01
CA LEU A 132 26.08 9.15 -13.98
C LEU A 132 24.82 8.50 -14.57
N VAL A 133 24.28 9.02 -15.67
CA VAL A 133 23.14 8.39 -16.36
C VAL A 133 23.47 6.96 -16.81
N LYS A 134 24.70 6.72 -17.27
CA LYS A 134 25.16 5.37 -17.65
C LYS A 134 25.24 4.44 -16.43
N GLU A 135 25.77 4.91 -15.29
CA GLU A 135 25.78 4.14 -14.05
C GLU A 135 24.36 3.75 -13.61
N TYR A 136 23.38 4.67 -13.72
CA TYR A 136 21.99 4.34 -13.43
C TYR A 136 21.41 3.30 -14.38
N ARG A 137 21.77 3.30 -15.67
CA ARG A 137 21.36 2.24 -16.59
C ARG A 137 21.94 0.88 -16.21
N GLU A 138 23.20 0.86 -15.78
CA GLU A 138 23.89 -0.36 -15.37
C GLU A 138 23.32 -0.94 -14.07
N ILE A 139 22.97 -0.11 -13.08
CA ILE A 139 22.33 -0.60 -11.85
C ILE A 139 20.90 -1.07 -12.11
N THR A 140 20.12 -0.35 -12.93
CA THR A 140 18.72 -0.73 -13.22
C THR A 140 18.62 -2.08 -13.91
N ALA A 141 19.64 -2.47 -14.67
CA ALA A 141 19.70 -3.79 -15.32
C ALA A 141 19.83 -4.96 -14.32
N GLN A 142 20.12 -4.68 -13.05
CA GLN A 142 20.18 -5.68 -11.98
C GLN A 142 18.85 -5.85 -11.24
N CYS A 143 17.88 -4.96 -11.45
CA CYS A 143 16.53 -5.14 -10.91
C CYS A 143 15.97 -6.50 -11.35
N PHE A 144 15.23 -7.16 -10.46
CA PHE A 144 14.61 -8.47 -10.69
C PHE A 144 15.58 -9.65 -10.92
N ALA A 145 16.90 -9.45 -10.79
CA ALA A 145 17.87 -10.53 -11.02
C ALA A 145 17.80 -11.67 -9.99
N HIS A 146 17.20 -11.41 -8.82
CA HIS A 146 17.15 -12.33 -7.69
C HIS A 146 15.71 -12.67 -7.25
N VAL A 147 14.73 -12.52 -8.14
CA VAL A 147 13.35 -12.92 -7.84
C VAL A 147 13.28 -14.43 -7.63
N SER A 148 12.78 -14.83 -6.47
CA SER A 148 12.51 -16.22 -6.11
C SER A 148 11.06 -16.34 -5.61
N PRO A 149 10.49 -17.55 -5.49
CA PRO A 149 9.17 -17.74 -4.91
C PRO A 149 9.03 -17.15 -3.50
N GLU A 150 10.09 -17.23 -2.68
CA GLU A 150 10.12 -16.63 -1.34
C GLU A 150 10.06 -15.10 -1.42
N GLU A 151 10.78 -14.48 -2.36
CA GLU A 151 10.77 -13.03 -2.53
C GLU A 151 9.45 -12.55 -3.13
N GLN A 152 8.79 -13.36 -3.96
CA GLN A 152 7.46 -13.06 -4.50
C GLN A 152 6.38 -12.86 -3.42
N GLU A 153 6.54 -13.51 -2.26
CA GLU A 153 5.64 -13.35 -1.11
C GLU A 153 5.97 -12.11 -0.25
N ARG A 154 7.12 -11.46 -0.46
CA ARG A 154 7.61 -10.36 0.38
C ARG A 154 7.47 -8.98 -0.23
N VAL A 155 7.28 -8.89 -1.54
CA VAL A 155 7.33 -7.61 -2.27
C VAL A 155 5.95 -7.18 -2.74
N TYR A 156 5.55 -5.99 -2.32
CA TYR A 156 4.34 -5.32 -2.76
C TYR A 156 4.70 -4.09 -3.59
N GLY A 157 4.18 -4.00 -4.81
CA GLY A 157 4.33 -2.84 -5.68
C GLY A 157 3.05 -2.01 -5.68
N LEU A 158 3.13 -0.73 -5.32
CA LEU A 158 2.00 0.19 -5.27
C LEU A 158 2.15 1.26 -6.34
N PHE A 159 1.12 1.42 -7.18
CA PHE A 159 1.15 2.25 -8.39
C PHE A 159 0.01 3.26 -8.38
N GLY A 160 0.36 4.55 -8.40
CA GLY A 160 -0.59 5.65 -8.50
C GLY A 160 -1.31 5.61 -9.84
N ASP A 161 -2.64 5.65 -9.80
CA ASP A 161 -3.48 5.69 -11.01
C ASP A 161 -3.39 7.03 -11.78
N GLU A 162 -2.85 8.07 -11.15
CA GLU A 162 -2.61 9.39 -11.72
C GLU A 162 -1.11 9.75 -11.75
N ASP A 163 -0.19 8.78 -11.69
CA ASP A 163 1.26 9.02 -11.76
C ASP A 163 1.67 9.49 -13.18
N PRO A 164 2.20 10.72 -13.36
CA PRO A 164 2.62 11.21 -14.69
C PRO A 164 4.10 10.97 -15.01
N VAL A 165 4.86 10.31 -14.13
CA VAL A 165 6.33 10.23 -14.19
C VAL A 165 6.82 8.82 -14.49
N VAL A 166 6.25 7.81 -13.81
CA VAL A 166 6.75 6.43 -13.87
C VAL A 166 5.60 5.45 -14.13
N HIS A 167 5.78 4.59 -15.14
CA HIS A 167 4.76 3.65 -15.59
C HIS A 167 5.29 2.21 -15.66
N THR A 168 5.65 1.66 -14.49
CA THR A 168 6.35 0.37 -14.38
C THR A 168 5.46 -0.78 -13.87
N PHE A 169 4.13 -0.61 -13.85
CA PHE A 169 3.18 -1.61 -13.36
C PHE A 169 3.33 -2.96 -14.08
N ASP A 170 3.29 -2.96 -15.42
CA ASP A 170 3.40 -4.18 -16.21
C ASP A 170 4.76 -4.87 -16.04
N LEU A 171 5.83 -4.07 -15.95
CA LEU A 171 7.17 -4.57 -15.67
C LEU A 171 7.19 -5.31 -14.32
N PHE A 172 6.74 -4.64 -13.25
CA PHE A 172 6.70 -5.22 -11.91
C PHE A 172 5.83 -6.49 -11.85
N ARG A 173 4.62 -6.45 -12.43
CA ARG A 173 3.66 -7.55 -12.42
C ARG A 173 4.16 -8.79 -13.15
N SER A 174 5.09 -8.62 -14.11
CA SER A 174 5.71 -9.77 -14.77
C SER A 174 6.65 -10.57 -13.86
N HIS A 175 7.06 -10.00 -12.72
CA HIS A 175 7.98 -10.58 -11.76
C HIS A 175 7.36 -10.89 -10.39
N TYR A 176 6.45 -10.03 -9.91
CA TYR A 176 5.86 -10.11 -8.57
C TYR A 176 4.33 -10.16 -8.63
N PRO A 177 3.68 -11.00 -7.78
CA PRO A 177 2.22 -11.17 -7.82
C PRO A 177 1.45 -10.00 -7.19
N HIS A 178 2.06 -9.26 -6.27
CA HIS A 178 1.39 -8.22 -5.49
C HIS A 178 1.54 -6.83 -6.11
N ALA A 179 0.98 -6.65 -7.31
CA ALA A 179 0.92 -5.37 -8.01
C ALA A 179 -0.43 -4.68 -7.73
N ILE A 180 -0.42 -3.50 -7.11
CA ILE A 180 -1.61 -2.87 -6.54
C ILE A 180 -1.71 -1.41 -7.00
N HIS A 181 -2.89 -1.00 -7.46
CA HIS A 181 -3.16 0.41 -7.71
C HIS A 181 -3.61 1.15 -6.44
N PHE A 182 -3.26 2.42 -6.34
CA PHE A 182 -3.79 3.34 -5.33
C PHE A 182 -4.20 4.67 -5.98
N HIS A 183 -5.18 5.35 -5.39
CA HIS A 183 -5.56 6.69 -5.85
C HIS A 183 -4.49 7.74 -5.50
N GLY A 184 -3.82 8.27 -6.51
CA GLY A 184 -2.88 9.36 -6.35
C GLY A 184 -1.80 9.44 -7.43
N GLU A 185 -1.03 10.51 -7.36
CA GLU A 185 0.05 10.82 -8.30
C GLU A 185 1.38 10.12 -7.92
N HIS A 186 2.48 10.53 -8.57
CA HIS A 186 3.83 10.03 -8.32
C HIS A 186 4.28 10.19 -6.86
N ARG A 187 3.96 11.34 -6.25
CA ARG A 187 4.41 11.66 -4.88
C ARG A 187 3.46 11.11 -3.85
N MET A 188 4.03 10.51 -2.81
CA MET A 188 3.25 10.03 -1.69
C MET A 188 2.77 11.18 -0.79
N THR A 189 1.45 11.38 -0.75
CA THR A 189 0.74 12.35 0.10
C THR A 189 0.27 11.70 1.39
N ASP A 190 -0.29 12.48 2.33
CA ASP A 190 -0.95 11.92 3.52
C ASP A 190 -2.05 10.92 3.11
N ARG A 191 -2.87 11.29 2.12
CA ARG A 191 -3.99 10.48 1.65
C ARG A 191 -3.52 9.17 1.02
N SER A 192 -2.54 9.22 0.12
CA SER A 192 -2.03 8.00 -0.53
C SER A 192 -1.23 7.11 0.42
N PHE A 193 -0.55 7.69 1.43
CA PHE A 193 0.05 6.90 2.50
C PHE A 193 -1.02 6.17 3.32
N MET A 194 -2.03 6.90 3.83
CA MET A 194 -3.05 6.33 4.73
C MET A 194 -3.94 5.29 4.05
N ARG A 195 -4.27 5.48 2.76
CA ARG A 195 -5.18 4.60 2.02
C ARG A 195 -4.49 3.61 1.08
N GLY A 196 -3.26 3.88 0.66
CA GLY A 196 -2.49 3.01 -0.22
C GLY A 196 -1.47 2.17 0.56
N VAL A 197 -0.55 2.83 1.25
CA VAL A 197 0.59 2.14 1.89
C VAL A 197 0.22 1.47 3.21
N LEU A 198 -0.47 2.18 4.09
CA LEU A 198 -0.75 1.72 5.45
C LEU A 198 -1.52 0.38 5.52
N PRO A 199 -2.52 0.10 4.66
CA PRO A 199 -3.15 -1.22 4.60
C PRO A 199 -2.16 -2.35 4.34
N VAL A 200 -1.16 -2.13 3.49
CA VAL A 200 -0.13 -3.11 3.14
C VAL A 200 0.86 -3.29 4.30
N ILE A 201 1.25 -2.21 4.97
CA ILE A 201 2.02 -2.30 6.24
C ILE A 201 1.27 -3.19 7.23
N ARG A 202 -0.05 -3.03 7.35
CA ARG A 202 -0.87 -3.84 8.25
C ARG A 202 -0.84 -5.32 7.88
N TRP A 203 -0.98 -5.67 6.61
CA TRP A 203 -0.90 -7.07 6.16
C TRP A 203 0.45 -7.70 6.44
N ILE A 204 1.54 -6.94 6.20
CA ILE A 204 2.90 -7.39 6.50
C ILE A 204 3.07 -7.62 8.00
N ASP A 205 2.68 -6.64 8.83
CA ASP A 205 2.78 -6.72 10.29
C ASP A 205 1.95 -7.89 10.85
N ASP A 206 0.72 -8.06 10.37
CA ASP A 206 -0.13 -9.20 10.75
C ASP A 206 0.50 -10.54 10.40
N ARG A 207 1.09 -10.68 9.21
CA ARG A 207 1.77 -11.92 8.81
C ARG A 207 3.00 -12.18 9.67
N GLN A 208 3.82 -11.16 9.90
CA GLN A 208 5.04 -11.26 10.72
C GLN A 208 4.71 -11.66 12.17
N GLU A 209 3.67 -11.06 12.75
CA GLU A 209 3.19 -11.35 14.11
C GLU A 209 2.27 -12.57 14.19
N LYS A 210 1.93 -13.19 13.05
CA LYS A 210 0.95 -14.27 12.94
C LYS A 210 -0.40 -13.91 13.58
N ARG A 211 -0.83 -12.64 13.43
CA ARG A 211 -2.13 -12.17 13.92
C ARG A 211 -3.25 -12.70 13.04
N GLU A 212 -4.20 -13.37 13.68
CA GLU A 212 -5.48 -13.71 13.08
C GLU A 212 -6.49 -12.62 13.40
N ARG A 213 -7.26 -12.20 12.39
CA ARG A 213 -8.33 -11.21 12.54
C ARG A 213 -9.66 -11.89 12.26
N ASN A 214 -10.66 -11.52 13.05
CA ASN A 214 -12.05 -11.90 12.78
C ASN A 214 -12.45 -11.43 11.37
N ILE A 215 -13.20 -12.26 10.66
CA ILE A 215 -13.60 -12.07 9.27
C ILE A 215 -14.95 -11.35 9.20
N ILE A 216 -15.00 -10.27 8.41
CA ILE A 216 -16.24 -9.58 8.07
C ILE A 216 -16.46 -9.66 6.57
N TYR A 217 -17.59 -10.24 6.18
CA TYR A 217 -18.11 -10.16 4.82
C TYR A 217 -19.06 -8.97 4.66
N ILE A 218 -18.94 -8.25 3.55
CA ILE A 218 -19.86 -7.18 3.15
C ILE A 218 -20.49 -7.57 1.82
N GLY A 219 -21.80 -7.79 1.80
CA GLY A 219 -22.55 -8.06 0.58
C GLY A 219 -22.53 -6.86 -0.38
N GLU A 220 -22.45 -7.13 -1.69
CA GLU A 220 -22.42 -6.09 -2.72
C GLU A 220 -23.63 -5.13 -2.67
N GLU A 221 -24.77 -5.61 -2.19
CA GLU A 221 -26.00 -4.84 -2.00
C GLU A 221 -25.85 -3.71 -0.96
N CYS A 222 -24.87 -3.82 -0.06
CA CYS A 222 -24.58 -2.82 0.98
C CYS A 222 -23.66 -1.70 0.46
N LEU A 223 -23.06 -1.85 -0.72
CA LEU A 223 -21.99 -0.98 -1.21
C LEU A 223 -22.51 0.25 -1.96
N LYS A 224 -23.43 0.04 -2.91
CA LYS A 224 -23.80 1.02 -3.95
C LYS A 224 -25.15 1.71 -3.66
N ASP A 225 -25.26 2.99 -3.95
CA ASP A 225 -26.53 3.71 -4.03
C ASP A 225 -27.21 3.52 -5.40
N SER A 226 -28.34 4.17 -5.63
CA SER A 226 -29.09 4.09 -6.90
C SER A 226 -28.34 4.68 -8.11
N TYR A 227 -27.26 5.41 -7.89
CA TYR A 227 -26.41 6.01 -8.93
C TYR A 227 -25.11 5.22 -9.14
N GLY A 228 -24.94 4.07 -8.47
CA GLY A 228 -23.72 3.27 -8.52
C GLY A 228 -22.55 3.88 -7.73
N LYS A 229 -22.79 4.88 -6.88
CA LYS A 229 -21.77 5.47 -6.00
C LYS A 229 -21.78 4.77 -4.63
N PRO A 230 -20.70 4.84 -3.85
CA PRO A 230 -20.71 4.36 -2.48
C PRO A 230 -21.87 4.94 -1.67
N LYS A 231 -22.59 4.10 -0.93
CA LYS A 231 -23.59 4.58 0.04
C LYS A 231 -22.95 5.51 1.07
N SER A 232 -23.75 6.41 1.63
CA SER A 232 -23.29 7.37 2.65
C SER A 232 -22.54 6.67 3.78
N SER A 233 -21.40 7.24 4.18
CA SER A 233 -20.48 6.72 5.21
C SER A 233 -19.87 5.33 4.96
N PHE A 234 -20.09 4.69 3.80
CA PHE A 234 -19.48 3.39 3.49
C PHE A 234 -17.96 3.40 3.62
N ASN A 235 -17.28 4.33 2.93
CA ASN A 235 -15.81 4.38 2.96
C ASN A 235 -15.26 4.64 4.37
N LYS A 236 -15.97 5.43 5.18
CA LYS A 236 -15.61 5.66 6.59
C LYS A 236 -15.74 4.36 7.41
N ALA A 237 -16.82 3.61 7.20
CA ALA A 237 -17.01 2.32 7.86
C ALA A 237 -15.99 1.29 7.38
N PHE A 238 -15.71 1.22 6.08
CA PHE A 238 -14.71 0.33 5.52
C PHE A 238 -13.32 0.63 6.10
N ASP A 239 -12.90 1.91 6.09
CA ASP A 239 -11.64 2.37 6.71
C ASP A 239 -11.56 1.99 8.20
N PHE A 240 -12.66 2.08 8.95
CA PHE A 240 -12.72 1.64 10.34
C PHE A 240 -12.59 0.11 10.47
N LEU A 241 -13.34 -0.66 9.68
CA LEU A 241 -13.39 -2.12 9.80
C LEU A 241 -12.05 -2.77 9.47
N ILE A 242 -11.34 -2.31 8.43
CA ILE A 242 -10.03 -2.88 8.05
C ILE A 242 -8.92 -2.65 9.07
N GLU A 243 -9.12 -1.77 10.05
CA GLU A 243 -8.15 -1.55 11.12
C GLU A 243 -8.18 -2.68 12.16
N HIS A 244 -9.33 -3.36 12.27
CA HIS A 244 -9.59 -4.38 13.29
C HIS A 244 -9.83 -5.77 12.68
N TYR A 245 -10.52 -5.84 11.54
CA TYR A 245 -11.03 -7.08 10.97
C TYR A 245 -10.37 -7.42 9.61
N ALA A 246 -10.43 -8.69 9.23
CA ALA A 246 -10.20 -9.12 7.86
C ALA A 246 -11.49 -8.92 7.06
N VAL A 247 -11.57 -7.81 6.33
CA VAL A 247 -12.77 -7.43 5.57
C VAL A 247 -12.71 -7.96 4.15
N TYR A 248 -13.81 -8.55 3.69
CA TYR A 248 -14.00 -9.03 2.32
C TYR A 248 -15.33 -8.55 1.75
N ILE A 249 -15.33 -8.25 0.46
CA ILE A 249 -16.55 -7.95 -0.29
C ILE A 249 -17.05 -9.26 -0.89
N VAL A 250 -18.35 -9.51 -0.80
CA VAL A 250 -18.99 -10.70 -1.39
C VAL A 250 -19.97 -10.24 -2.46
N ALA A 251 -19.71 -10.65 -3.70
CA ALA A 251 -20.54 -10.33 -4.85
C ALA A 251 -21.03 -11.63 -5.52
N ALA A 252 -22.16 -11.55 -6.22
CA ALA A 252 -22.66 -12.68 -6.99
C ALA A 252 -21.71 -13.04 -8.15
N ALA A 253 -21.77 -14.29 -8.58
CA ALA A 253 -21.05 -14.81 -9.75
C ALA A 253 -22.04 -15.40 -10.75
N PRO A 254 -22.90 -14.60 -11.40
CA PRO A 254 -24.01 -15.12 -12.18
C PRO A 254 -23.50 -15.90 -13.41
N THR A 255 -24.02 -17.11 -13.63
CA THR A 255 -23.58 -18.00 -14.72
C THR A 255 -23.75 -17.39 -16.12
N ASN A 256 -24.70 -16.48 -16.29
CA ASN A 256 -25.03 -15.89 -17.59
C ASN A 256 -24.68 -14.39 -17.69
N ASP A 257 -23.98 -13.83 -16.70
CA ASP A 257 -23.56 -12.43 -16.68
C ASP A 257 -22.13 -12.32 -16.14
N HIS A 258 -21.17 -12.69 -16.98
CA HIS A 258 -19.75 -12.62 -16.64
C HIS A 258 -19.26 -11.17 -16.53
N GLU A 259 -19.92 -10.22 -17.19
CA GLU A 259 -19.52 -8.80 -17.18
C GLU A 259 -19.67 -8.19 -15.78
N SER A 260 -20.67 -8.62 -15.01
CA SER A 260 -20.88 -8.21 -13.63
C SER A 260 -19.64 -8.38 -12.73
N ILE A 261 -18.83 -9.43 -12.96
CA ILE A 261 -17.59 -9.68 -12.22
C ILE A 261 -16.58 -8.56 -12.48
N SER A 262 -16.38 -8.19 -13.75
CA SER A 262 -15.49 -7.09 -14.13
C SER A 262 -15.99 -5.76 -13.58
N GLN A 263 -17.28 -5.46 -13.72
CA GLN A 263 -17.88 -4.22 -13.21
C GLN A 263 -17.74 -4.09 -11.69
N MET A 264 -17.83 -5.21 -10.95
CA MET A 264 -17.60 -5.19 -9.51
C MET A 264 -16.13 -4.95 -9.17
N GLN A 265 -15.19 -5.58 -9.89
CA GLN A 265 -13.77 -5.31 -9.70
C GLN A 265 -13.43 -3.84 -9.98
N ASP A 266 -13.83 -3.31 -11.13
CA ASP A 266 -13.63 -1.89 -11.50
C ASP A 266 -14.20 -0.94 -10.43
N TRP A 267 -15.39 -1.26 -9.91
CA TRP A 267 -15.99 -0.47 -8.83
C TRP A 267 -15.17 -0.52 -7.54
N THR A 268 -14.69 -1.70 -7.14
CA THR A 268 -13.86 -1.81 -5.93
C THR A 268 -12.52 -1.09 -6.09
N GLU A 269 -11.90 -1.16 -7.26
CA GLU A 269 -10.68 -0.43 -7.58
C GLU A 269 -10.91 1.09 -7.53
N GLN A 270 -12.05 1.56 -8.04
CA GLN A 270 -12.40 2.98 -8.11
C GLN A 270 -12.74 3.62 -6.75
N TYR A 271 -13.39 2.90 -5.83
CA TYR A 271 -13.94 3.50 -4.62
C TYR A 271 -13.25 3.06 -3.33
N ILE A 272 -12.61 1.90 -3.34
CA ILE A 272 -11.92 1.32 -2.18
C ILE A 272 -10.42 1.28 -2.44
N SER A 273 -10.00 0.85 -3.63
CA SER A 273 -8.61 0.81 -4.07
C SER A 273 -7.77 -0.23 -3.31
N THR A 274 -6.56 0.12 -2.86
CA THR A 274 -5.61 -0.81 -2.21
C THR A 274 -6.21 -1.74 -1.15
N PRO A 275 -7.04 -1.29 -0.18
CA PRO A 275 -7.67 -2.17 0.81
C PRO A 275 -8.52 -3.31 0.23
N ALA A 276 -9.03 -3.18 -1.01
CA ALA A 276 -9.82 -4.21 -1.68
C ALA A 276 -8.99 -5.19 -2.52
N HIS A 277 -7.68 -4.96 -2.68
CA HIS A 277 -6.82 -5.82 -3.50
C HIS A 277 -6.82 -7.26 -2.98
N ASN A 278 -7.25 -8.21 -3.82
CA ASN A 278 -7.47 -9.62 -3.47
C ASN A 278 -8.44 -9.85 -2.29
N ARG A 279 -9.40 -8.94 -2.08
CA ARG A 279 -10.41 -9.01 -1.00
C ARG A 279 -11.86 -9.07 -1.52
N VAL A 280 -12.06 -9.46 -2.78
CA VAL A 280 -13.41 -9.67 -3.37
C VAL A 280 -13.64 -11.16 -3.60
N VAL A 281 -14.74 -11.68 -3.07
CA VAL A 281 -15.17 -13.08 -3.19
C VAL A 281 -16.41 -13.13 -4.07
N PHE A 282 -16.31 -13.84 -5.20
CA PHE A 282 -17.42 -14.05 -6.11
C PHE A 282 -18.08 -15.41 -5.83
N THR A 283 -19.34 -15.42 -5.39
CA THR A 283 -20.08 -16.66 -5.10
C THR A 283 -21.59 -16.46 -5.16
N ASN A 284 -22.31 -17.49 -5.61
CA ASN A 284 -23.78 -17.55 -5.51
C ASN A 284 -24.27 -18.27 -4.25
N GLN A 285 -23.35 -18.80 -3.44
CA GLN A 285 -23.63 -19.59 -2.24
C GLN A 285 -22.98 -18.92 -1.02
N ARG A 286 -23.43 -17.70 -0.73
CA ARG A 286 -22.86 -16.82 0.31
C ARG A 286 -22.85 -17.46 1.70
N GLN A 287 -23.83 -18.31 2.01
CA GLN A 287 -23.97 -19.03 3.27
C GLN A 287 -22.90 -20.11 3.50
N LEU A 288 -22.18 -20.54 2.46
CA LEU A 288 -21.09 -21.52 2.58
C LEU A 288 -19.75 -20.88 2.99
N LEU A 289 -19.69 -19.55 3.07
CA LEU A 289 -18.48 -18.86 3.49
C LEU A 289 -18.24 -19.05 4.99
N TYR A 290 -16.98 -19.21 5.37
CA TYR A 290 -16.54 -19.30 6.76
C TYR A 290 -16.06 -17.93 7.24
N GLY A 291 -16.73 -17.35 8.24
CA GLY A 291 -16.33 -16.09 8.85
C GLY A 291 -17.24 -15.70 10.02
N ASP A 292 -16.86 -14.65 10.74
CA ASP A 292 -17.48 -14.27 12.00
C ASP A 292 -18.72 -13.41 11.81
N TYR A 293 -18.68 -12.49 10.84
CA TYR A 293 -19.78 -11.57 10.56
C TYR A 293 -20.08 -11.47 9.06
N PHE A 294 -21.37 -11.28 8.73
CA PHE A 294 -21.81 -10.98 7.37
C PHE A 294 -22.78 -9.78 7.40
N ILE A 295 -22.42 -8.69 6.76
CA ILE A 295 -23.26 -7.50 6.59
C ILE A 295 -24.04 -7.66 5.27
N ALA A 296 -25.36 -7.79 5.36
CA ALA A 296 -26.26 -8.03 4.22
C ALA A 296 -27.60 -7.31 4.43
N THR A 297 -28.32 -6.99 3.34
CA THR A 297 -29.68 -6.42 3.46
C THR A 297 -30.74 -7.49 3.63
N GLU A 298 -30.49 -8.69 3.14
CA GLU A 298 -31.41 -9.82 3.23
C GLU A 298 -30.88 -10.85 4.25
N PRO A 299 -31.76 -11.57 4.97
CA PRO A 299 -31.35 -12.67 5.83
C PRO A 299 -30.57 -13.74 5.07
N LEU A 300 -29.45 -14.20 5.63
CA LEU A 300 -28.75 -15.40 5.16
C LEU A 300 -29.02 -16.57 6.10
N SER A 301 -29.97 -17.43 5.73
CA SER A 301 -30.16 -18.71 6.39
C SER A 301 -28.91 -19.58 6.23
N ASP A 302 -28.54 -20.30 7.29
CA ASP A 302 -27.43 -21.27 7.33
C ASP A 302 -26.00 -20.70 7.30
N PHE A 303 -25.81 -19.38 7.24
CA PHE A 303 -24.50 -18.78 7.52
C PHE A 303 -24.14 -19.03 8.99
N MET A 304 -22.95 -19.57 9.25
CA MET A 304 -22.55 -20.00 10.60
C MET A 304 -22.23 -18.83 11.53
N GLY A 305 -21.80 -17.69 10.98
CA GLY A 305 -21.47 -16.49 11.74
C GLY A 305 -22.68 -15.60 12.02
N THR A 306 -22.42 -14.38 12.48
CA THR A 306 -23.45 -13.40 12.81
C THR A 306 -23.83 -12.56 11.59
N VAL A 307 -25.10 -12.58 11.19
CA VAL A 307 -25.62 -11.71 10.12
C VAL A 307 -26.03 -10.36 10.70
N ILE A 308 -25.51 -9.27 10.12
CA ILE A 308 -25.87 -7.88 10.44
C ILE A 308 -26.85 -7.37 9.38
N PRO A 309 -28.14 -7.15 9.72
CA PRO A 309 -29.19 -6.79 8.75
C PRO A 309 -29.12 -5.30 8.38
N PHE A 310 -28.24 -4.98 7.44
CA PHE A 310 -28.03 -3.62 6.94
C PHE A 310 -29.26 -3.06 6.24
N ALA A 311 -29.50 -1.75 6.40
CA ALA A 311 -30.73 -1.07 5.99
C ALA A 311 -32.02 -1.60 6.66
N GLY A 312 -31.90 -2.40 7.73
CA GLY A 312 -32.99 -2.80 8.61
C GLY A 312 -33.28 -1.79 9.73
N ASP A 313 -34.17 -2.15 10.65
CA ASP A 313 -34.60 -1.25 11.74
C ASP A 313 -33.47 -0.84 12.69
N GLU A 314 -32.53 -1.76 12.97
CA GLU A 314 -31.40 -1.52 13.89
C GLU A 314 -30.16 -0.94 13.19
N PHE A 315 -29.88 -1.36 11.96
CA PHE A 315 -28.67 -0.99 11.20
C PHE A 315 -29.03 -0.21 9.93
N LYS A 316 -29.65 0.96 10.10
CA LYS A 316 -30.17 1.78 8.98
C LYS A 316 -29.07 2.31 8.07
N THR A 317 -27.92 2.68 8.63
CA THR A 317 -26.81 3.26 7.89
C THR A 317 -25.47 2.67 8.34
N TRP A 318 -24.40 3.03 7.63
CA TRP A 318 -23.04 2.65 7.98
C TRP A 318 -22.56 3.25 9.31
N GLU A 319 -23.18 4.32 9.80
CA GLU A 319 -22.84 4.89 11.12
C GLU A 319 -23.27 3.96 12.26
N GLU A 320 -24.46 3.35 12.19
CA GLU A 320 -24.87 2.36 13.20
C GLU A 320 -23.99 1.11 13.17
N VAL A 321 -23.53 0.69 11.99
CA VAL A 321 -22.58 -0.41 11.84
C VAL A 321 -21.24 -0.08 12.51
N ILE A 322 -20.70 1.13 12.31
CA ILE A 322 -19.48 1.57 13.00
C ILE A 322 -19.67 1.50 14.51
N VAL A 323 -20.75 2.11 15.04
CA VAL A 323 -21.04 2.13 16.48
C VAL A 323 -21.14 0.73 17.07
N TYR A 324 -21.72 -0.23 16.33
CA TYR A 324 -21.82 -1.62 16.76
C TYR A 324 -20.43 -2.27 16.90
N PHE A 325 -19.59 -2.19 15.87
CA PHE A 325 -18.27 -2.81 15.90
C PHE A 325 -17.28 -2.09 16.83
N GLU A 326 -17.48 -0.79 17.07
CA GLU A 326 -16.75 -0.02 18.08
C GLU A 326 -17.06 -0.53 19.50
N ARG A 327 -18.32 -0.86 19.80
CA ARG A 327 -18.74 -1.44 21.10
C ARG A 327 -18.24 -2.85 21.32
N LEU A 328 -18.05 -3.63 20.25
CA LEU A 328 -17.42 -4.96 20.34
C LEU A 328 -15.94 -4.88 20.72
N GLY A 329 -15.35 -3.68 20.73
CA GLY A 329 -13.98 -3.43 21.16
C GLY A 329 -12.94 -3.64 20.06
N GLY A 330 -13.37 -3.73 18.79
CA GLY A 330 -12.46 -4.03 17.68
C GLY A 330 -11.61 -5.29 17.93
N GLN A 331 -12.25 -6.31 18.53
CA GLN A 331 -11.64 -7.55 19.05
C GLN A 331 -10.73 -8.26 18.06
#